data_AF-A0A145VR04-F1
#
_entry.id   AF-A0A145VR04-F1
#
_cell.length_a   1.000
_cell.length_b   1.000
_cell.length_c   1.000
_cell.angle_alpha   90.00
_cell.angle_beta   90.00
_cell.angle_gamma   90.00
#
_symmetry.space_group_name_H-M   'P 1'
#
loop_
_entity.id
_entity.type
_entity.pdbx_description
1 polymer ?
#
loop_
_entity_poly.entity_id
_entity_poly.type
_entity_poly.pdbx_seq_one_letter_code
_entity_poly.pdbx_strand_id
1 'polypeptide(L)'
;MIGASSTDYFKGGEGSDTFIIAKNSDSDDQIKDFDPNDPEEKIDLSAFHESLSTFEDVQARLSVSGKPGYGAYLDLGNGQKLGLKGVKIQDLQASHFYWSQNESEIKARAHAANARNGSQQKEEGTIQKGGDGNDILNGGSGKDILIGGLGSDDLHGRGGNDIIYLDGDSYQSMTIGRNGIVVNTGIASGGSGDDTFIVRETGENLITDFEVGNRNEKIDVSALGIKQFSELKFSSGMSLTYDNVTYVNMVDILHASTGKNIVTLLVEGSDPISKINPYSFIFQSQGDDILTGTDGNDIYTIDADPGSTNTVINFEYWRSQEYIDLSAFRGQFSDFQDLQGRLSQHGDDTHLDLGHDQTLVLQNIELTALQTGDFRWSQFDLI
;
A
#
# COMPACT_ATOMS: atom_id res chain seq x y z
N MET A 1 18.26 1.48 -5.32
CA MET A 1 17.63 0.13 -5.25
C MET A 1 18.61 -0.82 -4.59
N ILE A 2 18.17 -1.67 -3.66
CA ILE A 2 18.98 -2.69 -2.99
C ILE A 2 18.42 -4.06 -3.41
N GLY A 3 19.27 -4.97 -3.85
CA GLY A 3 18.88 -6.31 -4.30
C GLY A 3 18.75 -7.35 -3.17
N ALA A 4 17.80 -8.27 -3.29
CA ALA A 4 17.63 -9.43 -2.40
C ALA A 4 18.25 -10.69 -3.04
N SER A 5 18.04 -11.88 -2.47
CA SER A 5 18.74 -13.13 -2.83
C SER A 5 18.27 -13.80 -4.13
N SER A 6 17.84 -13.04 -5.13
CA SER A 6 17.37 -13.51 -6.43
C SER A 6 18.00 -12.70 -7.58
N THR A 7 17.81 -13.09 -8.84
CA THR A 7 18.26 -12.28 -9.98
C THR A 7 17.41 -11.01 -10.08
N ASP A 8 17.97 -9.89 -9.67
CA ASP A 8 17.22 -8.63 -9.60
C ASP A 8 17.32 -7.83 -10.90
N TYR A 9 16.24 -7.14 -11.30
CA TYR A 9 16.22 -6.28 -12.48
C TYR A 9 16.09 -4.81 -12.08
N PHE A 10 17.22 -4.13 -11.99
CA PHE A 10 17.29 -2.71 -11.70
C PHE A 10 16.92 -1.87 -12.94
N LYS A 11 16.05 -0.87 -12.73
CA LYS A 11 15.74 0.17 -13.70
C LYS A 11 15.74 1.53 -12.99
N GLY A 12 16.63 2.43 -13.37
CA GLY A 12 16.82 3.75 -12.77
C GLY A 12 15.73 4.75 -13.14
N GLY A 13 15.31 4.75 -14.41
CA GLY A 13 14.33 5.72 -14.93
C GLY A 13 14.99 6.87 -15.69
N GLU A 14 14.42 8.06 -15.61
CA GLU A 14 15.01 9.28 -16.16
C GLU A 14 15.85 10.00 -15.09
N GLY A 15 17.01 10.53 -15.47
CA GLY A 15 17.92 11.22 -14.56
C GLY A 15 19.13 10.37 -14.17
N SER A 16 19.92 10.88 -13.23
CA SER A 16 21.16 10.25 -12.79
C SER A 16 20.91 9.35 -11.58
N ASP A 17 21.06 8.05 -11.76
CA ASP A 17 20.72 7.06 -10.75
C ASP A 17 21.92 6.53 -9.96
N THR A 18 21.66 5.91 -8.80
CA THR A 18 22.65 5.10 -8.08
C THR A 18 22.11 3.70 -7.80
N PHE A 19 22.71 2.70 -8.44
CA PHE A 19 22.38 1.29 -8.28
C PHE A 19 23.19 0.68 -7.15
N ILE A 20 22.55 0.29 -6.05
CA ILE A 20 23.23 -0.26 -4.87
C ILE A 20 23.17 -1.78 -4.94
N ILE A 21 24.32 -2.41 -5.12
CA ILE A 21 24.41 -3.86 -5.28
C ILE A 21 24.75 -4.49 -3.93
N ALA A 22 23.88 -5.37 -3.46
CA ALA A 22 24.07 -6.11 -2.21
C ALA A 22 24.79 -7.45 -2.48
N LYS A 23 25.52 -7.95 -1.47
CA LYS A 23 26.10 -9.30 -1.52
C LYS A 23 24.99 -10.34 -1.39
N ASN A 24 24.86 -11.22 -2.37
CA ASN A 24 24.02 -12.41 -2.31
C ASN A 24 24.78 -13.60 -2.96
N SER A 25 24.28 -14.84 -2.81
CA SER A 25 24.91 -16.03 -3.38
C SER A 25 24.21 -16.42 -4.69
N ASP A 26 24.98 -16.64 -5.76
CA ASP A 26 24.50 -17.16 -7.05
C ASP A 26 23.41 -16.32 -7.78
N SER A 27 23.37 -14.98 -7.61
CA SER A 27 22.44 -14.11 -8.37
C SER A 27 23.02 -13.61 -9.70
N ASP A 28 22.13 -13.24 -10.63
CA ASP A 28 22.45 -12.85 -12.01
C ASP A 28 21.84 -11.46 -12.32
N ASP A 29 22.00 -10.51 -11.39
CA ASP A 29 21.39 -9.18 -11.35
C ASP A 29 21.61 -8.36 -12.63
N GLN A 30 20.69 -7.44 -12.95
CA GLN A 30 20.67 -6.74 -14.23
C GLN A 30 20.25 -5.28 -14.11
N ILE A 31 21.07 -4.35 -14.57
CA ILE A 31 20.69 -2.95 -14.75
C ILE A 31 20.28 -2.73 -16.21
N LYS A 32 19.04 -2.25 -16.41
CA LYS A 32 18.41 -2.17 -17.74
C LYS A 32 18.69 -0.88 -18.51
N ASP A 33 19.06 0.19 -17.82
CA ASP A 33 19.05 1.56 -18.36
C ASP A 33 20.22 2.44 -17.91
N PHE A 34 21.30 1.85 -17.37
CA PHE A 34 22.51 2.60 -17.02
C PHE A 34 23.04 3.40 -18.21
N ASP A 35 23.15 4.73 -18.09
CA ASP A 35 23.76 5.60 -19.07
C ASP A 35 25.24 5.90 -18.70
N PRO A 36 26.21 5.26 -19.37
CA PRO A 36 27.62 5.55 -19.13
C PRO A 36 28.04 6.98 -19.52
N ASN A 37 27.20 7.72 -20.25
CA ASN A 37 27.47 9.11 -20.60
C ASN A 37 27.01 10.09 -19.52
N ASP A 38 26.18 9.66 -18.57
CA ASP A 38 25.79 10.46 -17.42
C ASP A 38 26.92 10.39 -16.36
N PRO A 39 27.63 11.50 -16.09
CA PRO A 39 28.72 11.52 -15.13
C PRO A 39 28.25 11.41 -13.67
N GLU A 40 26.96 11.55 -13.39
CA GLU A 40 26.37 11.44 -12.05
C GLU A 40 25.71 10.08 -11.81
N GLU A 41 25.50 9.27 -12.85
CA GLU A 41 24.98 7.91 -12.70
C GLU A 41 26.06 6.96 -12.16
N LYS A 42 25.71 6.13 -11.17
CA LYS A 42 26.64 5.33 -10.37
C LYS A 42 26.17 3.91 -10.11
N ILE A 43 27.13 3.00 -10.01
CA ILE A 43 26.96 1.66 -9.46
C ILE A 43 27.72 1.62 -8.13
N ASP A 44 27.00 1.45 -7.04
CA ASP A 44 27.58 1.31 -5.70
C ASP A 44 27.90 -0.16 -5.42
N LEU A 45 29.20 -0.43 -5.31
CA LEU A 45 29.77 -1.75 -5.03
C LEU A 45 30.40 -1.81 -3.63
N SER A 46 30.02 -0.89 -2.73
CA SER A 46 30.56 -0.84 -1.36
C SER A 46 30.38 -2.14 -0.58
N ALA A 47 29.33 -2.92 -0.86
CA ALA A 47 29.16 -4.25 -0.29
C ALA A 47 30.31 -5.22 -0.65
N PHE A 48 31.00 -4.99 -1.76
CA PHE A 48 32.08 -5.83 -2.30
C PHE A 48 33.48 -5.25 -2.08
N HIS A 49 33.64 -4.23 -1.24
CA HIS A 49 34.93 -3.54 -1.04
C HIS A 49 36.12 -4.47 -0.67
N GLU A 50 35.85 -5.65 -0.12
CA GLU A 50 36.88 -6.67 0.20
C GLU A 50 37.47 -7.34 -1.06
N SER A 51 36.71 -7.42 -2.14
CA SER A 51 37.06 -8.13 -3.38
C SER A 51 37.11 -7.23 -4.62
N LEU A 52 36.48 -6.05 -4.55
CA LEU A 52 36.36 -5.02 -5.58
C LEU A 52 36.60 -3.65 -4.94
N SER A 53 37.87 -3.26 -4.85
CA SER A 53 38.28 -2.03 -4.14
C SER A 53 38.73 -0.92 -5.09
N THR A 54 39.06 -1.28 -6.33
CA THR A 54 39.54 -0.38 -7.37
C THR A 54 38.82 -0.64 -8.69
N PHE A 55 38.87 0.34 -9.59
CA PHE A 55 38.37 0.14 -10.95
C PHE A 55 39.16 -0.94 -11.70
N GLU A 56 40.44 -1.14 -11.39
CA GLU A 56 41.24 -2.22 -11.95
C GLU A 56 40.69 -3.60 -11.56
N ASP A 57 40.24 -3.77 -10.31
CA ASP A 57 39.57 -5.00 -9.85
C ASP A 57 38.28 -5.26 -10.62
N VAL A 58 37.50 -4.20 -10.91
CA VAL A 58 36.28 -4.30 -11.74
C VAL A 58 36.61 -4.62 -13.19
N GLN A 59 37.58 -3.93 -13.79
CA GLN A 59 38.00 -4.19 -15.17
C GLN A 59 38.48 -5.63 -15.35
N ALA A 60 39.19 -6.20 -14.38
CA ALA A 60 39.64 -7.58 -14.40
C ALA A 60 38.48 -8.60 -14.38
N ARG A 61 37.29 -8.19 -13.95
CA ARG A 61 36.08 -9.04 -13.82
C ARG A 61 34.96 -8.67 -14.78
N LEU A 62 35.18 -7.69 -15.66
CA LEU A 62 34.25 -7.35 -16.74
C LEU A 62 34.42 -8.32 -17.92
N SER A 63 33.30 -8.79 -18.46
CA SER A 63 33.24 -9.67 -19.63
C SER A 63 32.09 -9.29 -20.54
N VAL A 64 32.21 -9.59 -21.83
CA VAL A 64 31.12 -9.34 -22.79
C VAL A 64 30.02 -10.36 -22.53
N SER A 65 28.77 -9.89 -22.51
CA SER A 65 27.63 -10.79 -22.33
C SER A 65 27.43 -11.73 -23.52
N GLY A 66 27.20 -13.01 -23.23
CA GLY A 66 26.68 -13.97 -24.19
C GLY A 66 25.15 -13.92 -24.35
N LYS A 67 24.44 -13.12 -23.54
CA LYS A 67 22.98 -12.95 -23.59
C LYS A 67 22.61 -11.81 -24.57
N PRO A 68 21.62 -12.01 -25.47
CA PRO A 68 21.20 -10.97 -26.40
C PRO A 68 20.77 -9.67 -25.69
N GLY A 69 21.32 -8.53 -26.10
CA GLY A 69 20.95 -7.19 -25.60
C GLY A 69 21.80 -6.63 -24.45
N TYR A 70 22.75 -7.40 -23.90
CA TYR A 70 23.68 -6.94 -22.87
C TYR A 70 25.07 -6.71 -23.44
N GLY A 71 25.72 -5.62 -23.02
CA GLY A 71 27.06 -5.28 -23.51
C GLY A 71 28.18 -5.59 -22.51
N ALA A 72 27.89 -5.67 -21.21
CA ALA A 72 28.85 -5.97 -20.16
C ALA A 72 28.26 -6.83 -19.03
N TYR A 73 29.06 -7.74 -18.48
CA TYR A 73 28.84 -8.45 -17.22
C TYR A 73 30.00 -8.22 -16.28
N LEU A 74 29.70 -7.92 -15.02
CA LEU A 74 30.66 -7.87 -13.92
C LEU A 74 30.48 -9.10 -13.02
N ASP A 75 31.54 -9.89 -12.86
CA ASP A 75 31.58 -10.97 -11.88
C ASP A 75 31.88 -10.41 -10.49
N LEU A 76 30.93 -10.54 -9.57
CA LEU A 76 31.02 -10.02 -8.19
C LEU A 76 31.63 -11.05 -7.23
N GLY A 77 31.88 -12.28 -7.69
CA GLY A 77 32.37 -13.42 -6.91
C GLY A 77 31.24 -14.26 -6.30
N ASN A 78 31.58 -15.46 -5.81
CA ASN A 78 30.62 -16.42 -5.23
C ASN A 78 29.40 -16.70 -6.12
N GLY A 79 29.62 -16.77 -7.44
CA GLY A 79 28.57 -17.02 -8.43
C GLY A 79 27.70 -15.81 -8.77
N GLN A 80 27.80 -14.71 -8.02
CA GLN A 80 27.04 -13.48 -8.24
C GLN A 80 27.56 -12.69 -9.44
N LYS A 81 26.67 -12.21 -10.31
CA LYS A 81 26.99 -11.40 -11.49
C LYS A 81 26.05 -10.22 -11.63
N LEU A 82 26.56 -9.14 -12.23
CA LEU A 82 25.79 -7.96 -12.60
C LEU A 82 25.88 -7.70 -14.11
N GLY A 83 24.76 -7.75 -14.81
CA GLY A 83 24.63 -7.43 -16.22
C GLY A 83 24.24 -5.99 -16.47
N LEU A 84 24.90 -5.32 -17.41
CA LEU A 84 24.57 -3.97 -17.86
C LEU A 84 24.02 -4.03 -19.28
N LYS A 85 22.71 -3.76 -19.41
CA LYS A 85 22.01 -3.85 -20.69
C LYS A 85 22.43 -2.69 -21.59
N GLY A 86 22.81 -2.98 -22.82
CA GLY A 86 23.21 -1.94 -23.79
C GLY A 86 24.53 -1.21 -23.53
N VAL A 87 25.14 -1.35 -22.35
CA VAL A 87 26.40 -0.70 -21.96
C VAL A 87 27.60 -1.50 -22.44
N LYS A 88 28.52 -0.88 -23.19
CA LYS A 88 29.77 -1.56 -23.59
C LYS A 88 30.81 -1.39 -22.48
N ILE A 89 31.63 -2.42 -22.28
CA ILE A 89 32.73 -2.41 -21.30
C ILE A 89 33.65 -1.19 -21.46
N GLN A 90 33.95 -0.81 -22.70
CA GLN A 90 34.82 0.33 -23.03
C GLN A 90 34.24 1.69 -22.62
N ASP A 91 32.93 1.78 -22.41
CA ASP A 91 32.25 3.01 -22.05
C ASP A 91 32.25 3.20 -20.51
N LEU A 92 32.62 2.16 -19.74
CA LEU A 92 32.76 2.21 -18.29
C LEU A 92 34.10 2.83 -17.87
N GLN A 93 34.05 3.63 -16.81
CA GLN A 93 35.16 4.36 -16.24
C GLN A 93 35.10 4.30 -14.71
N ALA A 94 36.23 4.60 -14.06
CA ALA A 94 36.31 4.57 -12.60
C ALA A 94 35.26 5.47 -11.90
N SER A 95 34.85 6.56 -12.54
CA SER A 95 33.83 7.48 -12.03
C SER A 95 32.42 6.88 -11.98
N HIS A 96 32.14 5.81 -12.72
CA HIS A 96 30.83 5.14 -12.71
C HIS A 96 30.58 4.29 -11.48
N PHE A 97 31.59 4.10 -10.64
CA PHE A 97 31.52 3.15 -9.54
C PHE A 97 31.85 3.83 -8.22
N TYR A 98 31.13 3.42 -7.18
CA TYR A 98 31.37 3.86 -5.83
C TYR A 98 31.93 2.72 -4.96
N TRP A 99 33.00 3.04 -4.24
CA TRP A 99 33.78 2.13 -3.41
C TRP A 99 33.97 2.81 -2.05
N SER A 100 33.03 2.65 -1.12
CA SER A 100 33.22 3.13 0.25
C SER A 100 33.49 1.98 1.20
N GLN A 101 34.43 2.21 2.12
CA GLN A 101 34.71 1.36 3.28
C GLN A 101 34.08 1.93 4.57
N ASN A 102 33.40 3.08 4.49
CA ASN A 102 32.83 3.77 5.65
C ASN A 102 31.35 3.42 5.79
N GLU A 103 31.04 2.49 6.70
CA GLU A 103 29.69 2.00 6.99
C GLU A 103 28.69 3.14 7.32
N SER A 104 29.17 4.23 7.93
CA SER A 104 28.36 5.40 8.26
C SER A 104 28.02 6.25 7.03
N GLU A 105 28.89 6.30 6.02
CA GLU A 105 28.60 6.95 4.74
C GLU A 105 27.71 6.07 3.86
N ILE A 106 27.87 4.75 3.91
CA ILE A 106 27.00 3.79 3.22
C ILE A 106 25.58 3.90 3.76
N LYS A 107 25.39 3.95 5.09
CA LYS A 107 24.09 4.18 5.71
C LYS A 107 23.55 5.59 5.42
N ALA A 108 24.37 6.63 5.54
CA ALA A 108 23.94 7.99 5.24
C ALA A 108 23.55 8.18 3.76
N ARG A 109 24.17 7.45 2.82
CA ARG A 109 23.82 7.48 1.39
C ARG A 109 22.67 6.57 1.03
N ALA A 110 22.50 5.41 1.67
CA ALA A 110 21.26 4.64 1.56
C ALA A 110 20.05 5.48 2.01
N HIS A 111 20.22 6.30 3.05
CA HIS A 111 19.22 7.27 3.49
C HIS A 111 19.13 8.52 2.58
N ALA A 112 20.25 9.03 2.04
CA ALA A 112 20.25 10.22 1.17
C ALA A 112 19.84 9.94 -0.29
N ALA A 113 19.98 8.69 -0.77
CA ALA A 113 19.44 8.23 -2.04
C ALA A 113 17.90 8.15 -1.99
N ASN A 114 17.33 7.84 -0.82
CA ASN A 114 15.88 8.00 -0.57
C ASN A 114 15.46 9.48 -0.43
N ALA A 115 16.38 10.40 -0.10
CA ALA A 115 16.07 11.82 0.12
C ALA A 115 16.34 12.75 -1.08
N ARG A 116 17.07 12.29 -2.11
CA ARG A 116 17.39 13.10 -3.31
C ARG A 116 16.51 12.86 -4.52
N ASN A 117 15.54 11.95 -4.42
CA ASN A 117 14.44 11.84 -5.40
C ASN A 117 13.45 13.03 -5.33
N GLY A 118 13.65 13.96 -4.38
CA GLY A 118 12.89 15.19 -4.27
C GLY A 118 13.54 16.34 -5.03
N SER A 119 13.29 16.47 -6.34
CA SER A 119 13.00 17.76 -7.02
C SER A 119 13.11 17.68 -8.56
N GLN A 120 12.21 16.93 -9.20
CA GLN A 120 11.29 17.45 -10.23
C GLN A 120 10.46 16.29 -10.82
N GLN A 121 9.21 16.20 -10.37
CA GLN A 121 8.06 15.52 -10.98
C GLN A 121 8.13 13.99 -11.17
N LYS A 122 7.79 13.26 -10.10
CA LYS A 122 6.64 12.35 -10.18
C LYS A 122 5.58 12.83 -9.19
N GLU A 123 4.78 13.81 -9.59
CA GLU A 123 3.46 14.00 -8.96
C GLU A 123 2.41 13.14 -9.69
N GLU A 124 2.78 12.49 -10.79
CA GLU A 124 1.92 11.54 -11.50
C GLU A 124 2.08 10.16 -10.87
N GLY A 125 0.98 9.70 -10.26
CA GLY A 125 0.84 8.34 -9.78
C GLY A 125 1.03 7.29 -10.87
N THR A 126 1.56 6.12 -10.50
CA THR A 126 1.86 5.01 -11.40
C THR A 126 1.06 3.77 -11.07
N ILE A 127 0.80 2.93 -12.07
CA ILE A 127 0.21 1.59 -11.87
C ILE A 127 1.31 0.57 -12.09
N GLN A 128 1.64 -0.22 -11.07
CA GLN A 128 2.66 -1.27 -11.11
C GLN A 128 2.05 -2.63 -10.79
N LYS A 129 2.52 -3.65 -11.50
CA LYS A 129 2.08 -5.04 -11.34
C LYS A 129 3.28 -6.00 -11.33
N GLY A 130 3.38 -6.84 -10.29
CA GLY A 130 4.43 -7.84 -10.12
C GLY A 130 4.22 -9.06 -11.03
N GLY A 131 3.12 -9.78 -10.83
CA GLY A 131 2.75 -10.94 -11.64
C GLY A 131 2.75 -12.23 -10.83
N ASP A 132 3.41 -13.27 -11.33
CA ASP A 132 3.61 -14.51 -10.58
C ASP A 132 5.04 -14.51 -10.02
N GLY A 133 5.21 -14.89 -8.76
CA GLY A 133 6.49 -14.89 -8.05
C GLY A 133 6.49 -13.89 -6.89
N ASN A 134 7.60 -13.85 -6.15
CA ASN A 134 7.78 -12.88 -5.07
C ASN A 134 8.39 -11.60 -5.66
N ASP A 135 7.60 -10.53 -5.74
CA ASP A 135 7.98 -9.28 -6.38
C ASP A 135 8.31 -8.18 -5.35
N ILE A 136 9.11 -7.20 -5.77
CA ILE A 136 9.38 -5.98 -4.99
C ILE A 136 8.90 -4.77 -5.81
N LEU A 137 7.86 -4.07 -5.35
CA LEU A 137 7.29 -2.91 -6.02
C LEU A 137 7.50 -1.64 -5.19
N ASN A 138 7.88 -0.54 -5.84
CA ASN A 138 8.05 0.77 -5.21
C ASN A 138 7.32 1.85 -6.03
N GLY A 139 6.27 2.45 -5.48
CA GLY A 139 5.45 3.50 -6.10
C GLY A 139 6.24 4.78 -6.35
N GLY A 140 6.84 5.31 -5.30
CA GLY A 140 7.61 6.55 -5.34
C GLY A 140 6.77 7.72 -4.82
N SER A 141 6.94 8.91 -5.40
CA SER A 141 6.03 10.01 -5.10
C SER A 141 4.81 9.99 -6.05
N GLY A 142 3.64 10.42 -5.59
CA GLY A 142 2.40 10.44 -6.37
C GLY A 142 1.35 9.46 -5.82
N LYS A 143 0.19 9.39 -6.46
CA LYS A 143 -0.88 8.43 -6.11
C LYS A 143 -0.71 7.12 -6.90
N ASP A 144 0.04 6.19 -6.36
CA ASP A 144 0.37 4.92 -7.00
C ASP A 144 -0.71 3.85 -6.79
N ILE A 145 -0.73 2.86 -7.70
CA ILE A 145 -1.51 1.63 -7.60
C ILE A 145 -0.52 0.46 -7.71
N LEU A 146 -0.37 -0.30 -6.64
CA LEU A 146 0.55 -1.45 -6.57
C LEU A 146 -0.25 -2.76 -6.53
N ILE A 147 0.08 -3.69 -7.43
CA ILE A 147 -0.55 -5.01 -7.51
C ILE A 147 0.55 -6.06 -7.47
N GLY A 148 0.74 -6.74 -6.34
CA GLY A 148 1.73 -7.81 -6.21
C GLY A 148 1.46 -8.96 -7.17
N GLY A 149 0.29 -9.59 -7.03
CA GLY A 149 -0.09 -10.77 -7.80
C GLY A 149 0.08 -12.04 -6.96
N LEU A 150 0.51 -13.14 -7.58
CA LEU A 150 0.67 -14.41 -6.86
C LEU A 150 2.08 -14.53 -6.29
N GLY A 151 2.24 -14.53 -4.98
CA GLY A 151 3.56 -14.71 -4.38
C GLY A 151 3.60 -14.33 -2.91
N SER A 152 4.79 -14.03 -2.42
CA SER A 152 4.99 -13.22 -1.22
C SER A 152 5.67 -11.93 -1.67
N ASP A 153 4.92 -10.84 -1.78
CA ASP A 153 5.37 -9.59 -2.41
C ASP A 153 5.80 -8.53 -1.38
N ASP A 154 6.74 -7.66 -1.74
CA ASP A 154 7.17 -6.50 -0.94
C ASP A 154 6.74 -5.19 -1.63
N LEU A 155 5.67 -4.58 -1.14
CA LEU A 155 4.96 -3.48 -1.77
C LEU A 155 5.15 -2.18 -0.99
N HIS A 156 5.75 -1.16 -1.62
CA HIS A 156 5.99 0.14 -0.99
C HIS A 156 5.38 1.29 -1.79
N GLY A 157 4.31 1.92 -1.28
CA GLY A 157 3.71 3.12 -1.86
C GLY A 157 4.69 4.29 -1.91
N ARG A 158 5.25 4.60 -0.74
CA ARG A 158 6.23 5.66 -0.42
C ARG A 158 5.57 7.01 -0.13
N GLY A 159 5.16 7.79 -1.11
CA GLY A 159 4.70 9.15 -0.85
C GLY A 159 3.52 9.55 -1.72
N GLY A 160 2.39 9.84 -1.11
CA GLY A 160 1.13 10.13 -1.78
C GLY A 160 0.05 9.22 -1.24
N ASN A 161 -1.13 9.27 -1.85
CA ASN A 161 -2.29 8.51 -1.39
C ASN A 161 -2.47 7.29 -2.28
N ASP A 162 -1.86 6.18 -1.88
CA ASP A 162 -1.65 5.00 -2.71
C ASP A 162 -2.77 3.96 -2.56
N ILE A 163 -2.89 3.08 -3.55
CA ILE A 163 -3.78 1.91 -3.52
C ILE A 163 -2.92 0.66 -3.65
N ILE A 164 -2.91 -0.17 -2.62
CA ILE A 164 -2.04 -1.36 -2.55
C ILE A 164 -2.92 -2.61 -2.47
N TYR A 165 -2.85 -3.46 -3.49
CA TYR A 165 -3.59 -4.71 -3.55
C TYR A 165 -2.81 -5.85 -2.90
N LEU A 166 -3.42 -6.48 -1.90
CA LEU A 166 -2.92 -7.62 -1.16
C LEU A 166 -3.67 -8.87 -1.62
N ASP A 167 -2.97 -9.77 -2.31
CA ASP A 167 -3.54 -10.88 -3.08
C ASP A 167 -3.49 -12.23 -2.35
N GLY A 168 -3.28 -12.20 -1.03
CA GLY A 168 -3.44 -13.38 -0.17
C GLY A 168 -2.20 -14.24 -0.07
N ASP A 169 -1.06 -13.61 0.25
CA ASP A 169 0.23 -14.27 0.29
C ASP A 169 0.31 -15.30 1.42
N SER A 170 0.94 -16.45 1.15
CA SER A 170 1.05 -17.53 2.12
C SER A 170 2.21 -17.28 3.09
N TYR A 171 1.91 -17.24 4.40
CA TYR A 171 2.93 -17.23 5.44
C TYR A 171 3.75 -18.52 5.41
N GLN A 172 5.05 -18.39 5.16
CA GLN A 172 5.95 -19.54 5.17
C GLN A 172 6.76 -19.62 6.46
N SER A 173 7.11 -18.50 7.10
CA SER A 173 7.69 -18.40 8.45
C SER A 173 8.18 -16.96 8.72
N MET A 174 7.97 -16.46 9.95
CA MET A 174 8.84 -15.43 10.54
C MET A 174 10.01 -16.12 11.26
N THR A 175 11.22 -16.05 10.73
CA THR A 175 12.42 -16.47 11.47
C THR A 175 13.10 -15.26 12.07
N ILE A 176 13.00 -15.09 13.39
CA ILE A 176 13.81 -14.12 14.15
C ILE A 176 15.16 -14.76 14.42
N GLY A 177 16.11 -14.56 13.50
CA GLY A 177 17.51 -14.86 13.73
C GLY A 177 18.20 -13.71 14.46
N ARG A 178 19.34 -13.96 15.11
CA ARG A 178 20.20 -12.92 15.74
C ARG A 178 20.67 -11.79 14.80
N ASN A 179 20.28 -11.82 13.51
CA ASN A 179 20.64 -10.88 12.45
C ASN A 179 19.42 -10.22 11.74
N GLY A 180 18.20 -10.32 12.27
CA GLY A 180 17.02 -9.62 11.70
C GLY A 180 15.75 -10.47 11.63
N ILE A 181 14.62 -9.80 11.35
CA ILE A 181 13.32 -10.42 11.11
C ILE A 181 13.28 -10.83 9.63
N VAL A 182 13.33 -12.14 9.34
CA VAL A 182 13.00 -12.64 8.00
C VAL A 182 11.51 -12.95 8.00
N VAL A 183 10.73 -12.14 7.29
CA VAL A 183 9.30 -12.37 7.06
C VAL A 183 9.16 -12.95 5.65
N ASN A 184 8.75 -14.21 5.54
CA ASN A 184 8.43 -14.84 4.26
C ASN A 184 6.92 -14.82 4.05
N THR A 185 6.40 -13.60 3.93
CA THR A 185 4.98 -13.23 3.81
C THR A 185 4.91 -11.96 2.98
N GLY A 186 3.76 -11.68 2.38
CA GLY A 186 3.52 -10.39 1.71
C GLY A 186 3.71 -9.24 2.69
N ILE A 187 4.57 -8.28 2.37
CA ILE A 187 4.81 -7.07 3.14
C ILE A 187 4.27 -5.88 2.35
N ALA A 188 3.54 -5.01 3.02
CA ALA A 188 3.07 -3.77 2.44
C ALA A 188 3.36 -2.57 3.36
N SER A 189 3.76 -1.46 2.75
CA SER A 189 3.88 -0.17 3.41
C SER A 189 3.29 0.92 2.52
N GLY A 190 2.40 1.74 3.07
CA GLY A 190 1.82 2.89 2.38
C GLY A 190 2.84 4.02 2.24
N GLY A 191 3.56 4.30 3.33
CA GLY A 191 4.50 5.41 3.44
C GLY A 191 3.80 6.67 3.95
N SER A 192 4.08 7.82 3.37
CA SER A 192 3.46 9.08 3.76
C SER A 192 2.25 9.39 2.88
N GLY A 193 1.10 9.62 3.48
CA GLY A 193 -0.14 9.99 2.79
C GLY A 193 -1.32 9.22 3.37
N ASP A 194 -2.47 9.33 2.71
CA ASP A 194 -3.67 8.58 3.10
C ASP A 194 -3.84 7.39 2.15
N ASP A 195 -3.35 6.23 2.58
CA ASP A 195 -3.25 5.02 1.76
C ASP A 195 -4.45 4.08 1.91
N THR A 196 -4.67 3.23 0.90
CA THR A 196 -5.72 2.20 0.93
C THR A 196 -5.14 0.83 0.60
N PHE A 197 -5.20 -0.08 1.56
CA PHE A 197 -4.79 -1.48 1.41
C PHE A 197 -5.99 -2.35 1.08
N ILE A 198 -6.08 -2.86 -0.15
CA ILE A 198 -7.19 -3.68 -0.62
C ILE A 198 -6.84 -5.15 -0.45
N VAL A 199 -7.50 -5.83 0.48
CA VAL A 199 -7.35 -7.27 0.72
C VAL A 199 -8.33 -8.03 -0.15
N ARG A 200 -7.82 -8.72 -1.18
CA ARG A 200 -8.67 -9.45 -2.14
C ARG A 200 -8.86 -10.92 -1.81
N GLU A 201 -7.89 -11.51 -1.12
CA GLU A 201 -7.96 -12.89 -0.65
C GLU A 201 -7.49 -12.98 0.80
N THR A 202 -8.04 -13.95 1.56
CA THR A 202 -7.55 -14.23 2.92
C THR A 202 -6.18 -14.86 2.83
N GLY A 203 -5.19 -14.27 3.49
CA GLY A 203 -3.82 -14.72 3.57
C GLY A 203 -3.13 -14.00 4.72
N GLU A 204 -1.85 -14.22 4.92
CA GLU A 204 -1.10 -13.55 5.99
C GLU A 204 -0.28 -12.43 5.36
N ASN A 205 -0.94 -11.32 5.05
CA ASN A 205 -0.25 -10.11 4.62
C ASN A 205 0.16 -9.28 5.84
N LEU A 206 1.31 -8.63 5.80
CA LEU A 206 1.81 -7.76 6.85
C LEU A 206 1.83 -6.31 6.37
N ILE A 207 0.99 -5.46 6.95
CA ILE A 207 1.09 -4.02 6.76
C ILE A 207 2.00 -3.44 7.84
N THR A 208 3.07 -2.75 7.45
CA THR A 208 4.15 -2.38 8.39
C THR A 208 4.02 -1.00 9.04
N ASP A 209 3.20 -0.11 8.47
CA ASP A 209 3.15 1.31 8.82
C ASP A 209 1.74 1.87 8.98
N PHE A 210 0.72 1.00 9.06
CA PHE A 210 -0.68 1.43 9.16
C PHE A 210 -0.93 2.36 10.36
N GLU A 211 -1.41 3.57 10.07
CA GLU A 211 -1.71 4.59 11.06
C GLU A 211 -3.11 4.40 11.63
N VAL A 212 -3.26 3.52 12.63
CA VAL A 212 -4.56 3.21 13.28
C VAL A 212 -5.39 4.41 13.80
N GLY A 213 -4.78 5.60 13.91
CA GLY A 213 -5.46 6.86 14.29
C GLY A 213 -5.78 7.80 13.12
N ASN A 214 -5.25 7.53 11.93
CA ASN A 214 -5.57 8.27 10.72
C ASN A 214 -6.95 7.80 10.20
N ARG A 215 -7.87 8.74 10.00
CA ARG A 215 -9.23 8.43 9.54
C ARG A 215 -9.30 8.18 8.03
N ASN A 216 -8.28 8.60 7.29
CA ASN A 216 -8.27 8.53 5.84
C ASN A 216 -7.46 7.36 5.31
N GLU A 217 -6.58 6.77 6.13
CA GLU A 217 -5.90 5.52 5.79
C GLU A 217 -6.83 4.32 6.03
N LYS A 218 -6.96 3.44 5.04
CA LYS A 218 -8.01 2.41 4.98
C LYS A 218 -7.46 1.01 4.71
N ILE A 219 -8.12 0.02 5.30
CA ILE A 219 -8.03 -1.39 4.92
C ILE A 219 -9.35 -1.78 4.27
N ASP A 220 -9.34 -1.98 2.98
CA ASP A 220 -10.50 -2.43 2.23
C ASP A 220 -10.59 -3.96 2.25
N VAL A 221 -11.62 -4.48 2.92
CA VAL A 221 -11.95 -5.90 3.04
C VAL A 221 -13.22 -6.26 2.26
N SER A 222 -13.73 -5.34 1.43
CA SER A 222 -14.98 -5.49 0.68
C SER A 222 -14.99 -6.73 -0.22
N ALA A 223 -13.83 -7.09 -0.77
CA ALA A 223 -13.67 -8.26 -1.63
C ALA A 223 -13.81 -9.59 -0.88
N LEU A 224 -13.72 -9.61 0.45
CA LEU A 224 -13.75 -10.83 1.27
C LEU A 224 -15.15 -11.25 1.71
N GLY A 225 -16.19 -10.50 1.32
CA GLY A 225 -17.56 -10.75 1.74
C GLY A 225 -17.85 -10.33 3.18
N ILE A 226 -16.98 -9.49 3.77
CA ILE A 226 -17.11 -8.98 5.13
C ILE A 226 -17.95 -7.70 5.09
N LYS A 227 -19.05 -7.69 5.83
CA LYS A 227 -20.07 -6.64 5.72
C LYS A 227 -19.97 -5.55 6.77
N GLN A 228 -19.41 -5.88 7.92
CA GLN A 228 -19.41 -4.98 9.07
C GLN A 228 -18.28 -5.29 10.05
N PHE A 229 -17.91 -4.28 10.84
CA PHE A 229 -16.79 -4.37 11.78
C PHE A 229 -16.95 -5.49 12.82
N SER A 230 -18.18 -5.83 13.23
CA SER A 230 -18.40 -6.93 14.18
C SER A 230 -18.07 -8.32 13.61
N GLU A 231 -17.86 -8.43 12.30
CA GLU A 231 -17.37 -9.66 11.65
C GLU A 231 -15.85 -9.77 11.67
N LEU A 232 -15.15 -8.83 12.31
CA LEU A 232 -13.71 -8.87 12.55
C LEU A 232 -13.41 -9.27 14.00
N LYS A 233 -12.32 -10.01 14.19
CA LYS A 233 -11.71 -10.30 15.49
C LYS A 233 -10.27 -9.85 15.47
N PHE A 234 -9.82 -9.28 16.58
CA PHE A 234 -8.46 -8.77 16.73
C PHE A 234 -7.72 -9.60 17.77
N SER A 235 -6.48 -10.01 17.45
CA SER A 235 -5.58 -10.64 18.42
C SER A 235 -4.20 -10.01 18.38
N SER A 236 -3.65 -9.69 19.54
CA SER A 236 -2.24 -9.30 19.67
C SER A 236 -1.35 -10.54 19.59
N GLY A 237 -0.49 -10.62 18.58
CA GLY A 237 0.36 -11.79 18.32
C GLY A 237 1.73 -11.73 19.01
N MET A 238 2.37 -10.56 19.03
CA MET A 238 3.73 -10.39 19.58
C MET A 238 4.04 -8.90 19.86
N SER A 239 4.72 -8.61 20.97
CA SER A 239 5.27 -7.29 21.27
C SER A 239 6.79 -7.32 21.18
N LEU A 240 7.37 -6.45 20.36
CA LEU A 240 8.82 -6.26 20.26
C LEU A 240 9.21 -4.92 20.90
N THR A 241 10.28 -4.93 21.67
CA THR A 241 10.92 -3.71 22.18
C THR A 241 12.18 -3.47 21.36
N TYR A 242 12.20 -2.36 20.60
CA TYR A 242 13.39 -1.90 19.89
C TYR A 242 13.87 -0.56 20.48
N ASP A 243 15.16 -0.51 20.79
CA ASP A 243 15.93 0.64 21.29
C ASP A 243 15.20 1.59 22.27
N ASN A 244 14.97 1.08 23.49
CA ASN A 244 14.46 1.77 24.68
C ASN A 244 13.11 2.52 24.64
N VAL A 245 12.41 2.74 23.52
CA VAL A 245 11.05 3.36 23.55
C VAL A 245 10.08 2.97 22.41
N THR A 246 10.23 1.88 21.66
CA THR A 246 9.18 1.51 20.67
C THR A 246 8.59 0.14 20.96
N TYR A 247 7.35 0.12 21.44
CA TYR A 247 6.51 -1.08 21.45
C TYR A 247 5.94 -1.22 20.05
N VAL A 248 6.49 -2.17 19.30
CA VAL A 248 5.91 -2.56 18.03
C VAL A 248 5.09 -3.82 18.30
N ASN A 249 3.80 -3.73 18.07
CA ASN A 249 2.86 -4.82 18.28
C ASN A 249 2.40 -5.37 16.94
N MET A 250 2.23 -6.67 16.86
CA MET A 250 1.48 -7.29 15.77
C MET A 250 0.04 -7.50 16.18
N VAL A 251 -0.89 -7.00 15.36
CA VAL A 251 -2.33 -7.22 15.52
C VAL A 251 -2.82 -8.00 14.32
N ASP A 252 -3.23 -9.24 14.57
CA ASP A 252 -3.90 -10.05 13.56
C ASP A 252 -5.37 -9.64 13.49
N ILE A 253 -5.83 -9.39 12.27
CA ILE A 253 -7.23 -9.16 11.94
C ILE A 253 -7.75 -10.45 11.33
N LEU A 254 -8.72 -11.06 12.02
CA LEU A 254 -9.28 -12.36 11.67
C LEU A 254 -10.74 -12.21 11.28
N HIS A 255 -11.19 -13.00 10.31
CA HIS A 255 -12.60 -13.12 10.00
C HIS A 255 -13.32 -13.87 11.14
N ALA A 256 -14.33 -13.27 11.77
CA ALA A 256 -14.91 -13.75 13.02
C ALA A 256 -15.53 -15.15 12.96
N SER A 257 -16.21 -15.47 11.85
CA SER A 257 -16.87 -16.77 11.63
C SER A 257 -15.93 -17.88 11.18
N THR A 258 -14.94 -17.58 10.32
CA THR A 258 -14.04 -18.59 9.76
C THR A 258 -12.75 -18.77 10.56
N GLY A 259 -12.34 -17.76 11.32
CA GLY A 259 -11.06 -17.71 12.04
C GLY A 259 -9.85 -17.52 11.13
N LYS A 260 -10.04 -17.29 9.82
CA LYS A 260 -8.95 -17.04 8.88
C LYS A 260 -8.34 -15.66 9.12
N ASN A 261 -7.02 -15.56 9.03
CA ASN A 261 -6.32 -14.28 8.97
C ASN A 261 -6.69 -13.55 7.68
N ILE A 262 -6.97 -12.26 7.81
CA ILE A 262 -7.25 -11.33 6.72
C ILE A 262 -5.97 -10.54 6.43
N VAL A 263 -5.44 -9.92 7.47
CA VAL A 263 -4.20 -9.15 7.44
C VAL A 263 -3.65 -9.03 8.86
N THR A 264 -2.34 -8.92 8.97
CA THR A 264 -1.62 -8.60 10.21
C THR A 264 -1.08 -7.18 10.10
N LEU A 265 -1.30 -6.38 11.14
CA LEU A 265 -0.77 -5.02 11.23
C LEU A 265 0.42 -4.97 12.17
N LEU A 266 1.49 -4.32 11.73
CA LEU A 266 2.55 -3.84 12.60
C LEU A 266 2.17 -2.43 13.06
N VAL A 267 2.01 -2.25 14.36
CA VAL A 267 1.45 -1.03 14.94
C VAL A 267 2.28 -0.55 16.12
N GLU A 268 2.51 0.76 16.16
CA GLU A 268 3.28 1.38 17.23
C GLU A 268 2.42 1.72 18.46
N GLY A 269 3.00 1.57 19.65
CA GLY A 269 2.43 2.00 20.91
C GLY A 269 1.95 0.86 21.81
N SER A 270 1.60 1.19 23.04
CA SER A 270 1.35 0.21 24.11
C SER A 270 -0.03 -0.48 24.06
N ASP A 271 -1.00 0.10 23.36
CA ASP A 271 -2.35 -0.45 23.22
C ASP A 271 -2.93 -0.11 21.83
N PRO A 272 -2.54 -0.86 20.80
CA PRO A 272 -2.96 -0.57 19.44
C PRO A 272 -4.39 -1.03 19.12
N ILE A 273 -4.88 -2.10 19.76
CA ILE A 273 -6.20 -2.67 19.49
C ILE A 273 -7.30 -1.66 19.81
N SER A 274 -7.15 -0.86 20.86
CA SER A 274 -8.16 0.15 21.24
C SER A 274 -8.25 1.34 20.27
N LYS A 275 -7.26 1.50 19.36
CA LYS A 275 -7.27 2.55 18.34
C LYS A 275 -7.88 2.09 17.03
N ILE A 276 -7.84 0.79 16.75
CA ILE A 276 -8.48 0.20 15.57
C ILE A 276 -10.00 0.34 15.73
N ASN A 277 -10.62 0.96 14.74
CA ASN A 277 -12.03 1.31 14.79
C ASN A 277 -12.69 1.05 13.41
N PRO A 278 -14.04 1.07 13.32
CA PRO A 278 -14.74 0.80 12.08
C PRO A 278 -14.32 1.69 10.90
N TYR A 279 -13.90 2.93 11.17
CA TYR A 279 -13.47 3.86 10.12
C TYR A 279 -12.14 3.49 9.48
N SER A 280 -11.33 2.62 10.10
CA SER A 280 -10.12 2.08 9.48
C SER A 280 -10.41 1.11 8.34
N PHE A 281 -11.68 0.73 8.11
CA PHE A 281 -12.05 -0.32 7.16
C PHE A 281 -13.03 0.16 6.09
N ILE A 282 -12.94 -0.46 4.91
CA ILE A 282 -14.00 -0.45 3.88
C ILE A 282 -14.58 -1.86 3.83
N PHE A 283 -15.90 -1.97 3.96
CA PHE A 283 -16.64 -3.24 3.95
C PHE A 283 -17.35 -3.44 2.61
N GLN A 284 -17.86 -4.66 2.36
CA GLN A 284 -18.62 -4.95 1.16
C GLN A 284 -19.91 -4.12 1.15
N SER A 285 -20.11 -3.27 0.14
CA SER A 285 -21.33 -2.46 -0.05
C SER A 285 -22.38 -3.14 -0.94
N GLN A 286 -22.50 -4.47 -0.87
CA GLN A 286 -23.45 -5.22 -1.69
C GLN A 286 -24.38 -6.08 -0.83
N GLY A 287 -25.67 -5.90 -1.05
CA GLY A 287 -26.78 -6.49 -0.30
C GLY A 287 -27.33 -5.58 0.79
N ASP A 288 -28.29 -6.11 1.52
CA ASP A 288 -28.95 -5.38 2.61
C ASP A 288 -27.97 -5.22 3.80
N ASP A 289 -27.59 -3.98 4.10
CA ASP A 289 -26.66 -3.65 5.20
C ASP A 289 -27.35 -2.86 6.31
N ILE A 290 -26.86 -2.98 7.55
CA ILE A 290 -27.28 -2.15 8.68
C ILE A 290 -26.14 -1.20 9.05
N LEU A 291 -26.32 0.09 8.76
CA LEU A 291 -25.37 1.16 9.03
C LEU A 291 -25.72 1.80 10.38
N THR A 292 -24.87 1.66 11.39
CA THR A 292 -25.16 2.17 12.74
C THR A 292 -24.20 3.31 13.10
N GLY A 293 -24.77 4.47 13.43
CA GLY A 293 -24.03 5.64 13.93
C GLY A 293 -23.39 5.42 15.31
N THR A 294 -22.39 6.24 15.60
CA THR A 294 -21.68 6.28 16.87
C THR A 294 -21.96 7.59 17.61
N ASP A 295 -21.35 7.81 18.77
CA ASP A 295 -21.41 9.13 19.40
C ASP A 295 -20.60 10.13 18.56
N GLY A 296 -21.26 11.13 17.97
CA GLY A 296 -20.61 12.20 17.20
C GLY A 296 -21.31 12.53 15.89
N ASN A 297 -20.62 13.22 14.99
CA ASN A 297 -21.14 13.44 13.64
C ASN A 297 -20.67 12.28 12.76
N ASP A 298 -21.62 11.50 12.27
CA ASP A 298 -21.35 10.34 11.41
C ASP A 298 -21.65 10.66 9.94
N ILE A 299 -21.05 9.89 9.03
CA ILE A 299 -21.33 9.96 7.58
C ILE A 299 -21.73 8.58 7.14
N TYR A 300 -22.94 8.46 6.57
CA TYR A 300 -23.48 7.19 6.08
C TYR A 300 -23.41 7.19 4.57
N THR A 301 -22.38 6.56 4.01
CA THR A 301 -22.19 6.45 2.57
C THR A 301 -23.04 5.31 2.01
N ILE A 302 -23.86 5.62 1.02
CA ILE A 302 -24.70 4.65 0.31
C ILE A 302 -24.18 4.52 -1.12
N ASP A 303 -23.74 3.32 -1.48
CA ASP A 303 -23.29 2.99 -2.83
C ASP A 303 -24.46 2.58 -3.72
N ALA A 304 -24.29 2.67 -5.03
CA ALA A 304 -25.28 2.16 -5.99
C ALA A 304 -25.21 0.62 -6.04
N ASP A 305 -26.30 -0.02 -5.62
CA ASP A 305 -26.44 -1.47 -5.50
C ASP A 305 -27.88 -1.91 -5.83
N PRO A 306 -28.17 -2.24 -7.10
CA PRO A 306 -29.52 -2.59 -7.54
C PRO A 306 -30.15 -3.74 -6.74
N GLY A 307 -31.33 -3.47 -6.15
CA GLY A 307 -32.12 -4.45 -5.43
C GLY A 307 -31.81 -4.61 -3.93
N SER A 308 -30.86 -3.84 -3.39
CA SER A 308 -30.54 -3.89 -1.96
C SER A 308 -31.40 -2.96 -1.11
N THR A 309 -31.47 -3.25 0.18
CA THR A 309 -32.11 -2.43 1.21
C THR A 309 -31.13 -2.16 2.34
N ASN A 310 -30.53 -0.97 2.38
CA ASN A 310 -29.68 -0.57 3.50
C ASN A 310 -30.52 0.10 4.60
N THR A 311 -30.23 -0.17 5.87
CA THR A 311 -30.92 0.42 7.03
C THR A 311 -29.94 1.23 7.86
N VAL A 312 -30.18 2.53 8.00
CA VAL A 312 -29.45 3.41 8.90
C VAL A 312 -30.14 3.43 10.27
N ILE A 313 -29.36 3.19 11.32
CA ILE A 313 -29.78 3.24 12.72
C ILE A 313 -28.96 4.32 13.43
N ASN A 314 -29.61 5.03 14.35
CA ASN A 314 -29.05 6.15 15.12
C ASN A 314 -28.69 7.39 14.29
N PHE A 315 -29.41 7.66 13.19
CA PHE A 315 -29.23 8.91 12.46
C PHE A 315 -29.73 10.12 13.29
N GLU A 316 -28.84 11.02 13.66
CA GLU A 316 -29.20 12.22 14.43
C GLU A 316 -29.36 13.47 13.53
N TYR A 317 -30.48 13.59 12.84
CA TYR A 317 -30.80 14.70 11.90
C TYR A 317 -30.69 16.13 12.50
N TRP A 318 -30.64 16.26 13.83
CA TRP A 318 -30.42 17.55 14.50
C TRP A 318 -28.94 17.97 14.59
N ARG A 319 -27.99 17.09 14.25
CA ARG A 319 -26.56 17.40 14.20
C ARG A 319 -26.20 17.95 12.82
N SER A 320 -25.65 19.16 12.77
CA SER A 320 -25.39 19.88 11.52
C SER A 320 -24.27 19.31 10.64
N GLN A 321 -23.59 18.25 11.08
CA GLN A 321 -22.49 17.61 10.33
C GLN A 321 -22.69 16.10 10.20
N GLU A 322 -23.84 15.57 10.65
CA GLU A 322 -24.21 14.19 10.42
C GLU A 322 -25.11 14.12 9.17
N TYR A 323 -24.74 13.28 8.20
CA TYR A 323 -25.47 13.23 6.92
C TYR A 323 -25.34 11.89 6.20
N ILE A 324 -26.30 11.64 5.32
CA ILE A 324 -26.28 10.54 4.36
C ILE A 324 -25.56 11.00 3.09
N ASP A 325 -24.49 10.32 2.72
CA ASP A 325 -23.76 10.56 1.47
C ASP A 325 -24.32 9.65 0.37
N LEU A 326 -24.99 10.29 -0.60
CA LEU A 326 -25.59 9.70 -1.80
C LEU A 326 -24.79 10.09 -3.06
N SER A 327 -23.51 10.43 -2.93
CA SER A 327 -22.66 10.84 -4.05
C SER A 327 -22.55 9.78 -5.17
N ALA A 328 -22.78 8.50 -4.86
CA ALA A 328 -22.88 7.42 -5.84
C ALA A 328 -24.08 7.57 -6.81
N PHE A 329 -25.11 8.33 -6.43
CA PHE A 329 -26.33 8.59 -7.22
C PHE A 329 -26.28 9.95 -7.92
N ARG A 330 -25.07 10.47 -8.21
CA ARG A 330 -24.88 11.78 -8.83
C ARG A 330 -25.70 11.94 -10.11
N GLY A 331 -26.47 13.03 -10.18
CA GLY A 331 -27.31 13.36 -11.33
C GLY A 331 -28.68 12.67 -11.34
N GLN A 332 -28.97 11.82 -10.35
CA GLN A 332 -30.29 11.22 -10.18
C GLN A 332 -31.30 12.15 -9.48
N PHE A 333 -30.79 13.09 -8.68
CA PHE A 333 -31.58 14.08 -7.96
C PHE A 333 -31.18 15.48 -8.43
N SER A 334 -32.12 16.25 -8.98
CA SER A 334 -31.82 17.62 -9.42
C SER A 334 -31.73 18.63 -8.26
N ASP A 335 -32.50 18.39 -7.20
CA ASP A 335 -32.56 19.20 -5.98
C ASP A 335 -33.18 18.37 -4.84
N PHE A 336 -33.30 18.97 -3.65
CA PHE A 336 -33.90 18.29 -2.51
C PHE A 336 -35.38 17.97 -2.71
N GLN A 337 -36.10 18.75 -3.53
CA GLN A 337 -37.53 18.50 -3.77
C GLN A 337 -37.73 17.21 -4.60
N ASP A 338 -36.83 16.95 -5.55
CA ASP A 338 -36.78 15.69 -6.31
C ASP A 338 -36.44 14.50 -5.40
N LEU A 339 -35.43 14.63 -4.54
CA LEU A 339 -35.09 13.60 -3.53
C LEU A 339 -36.25 13.36 -2.55
N GLN A 340 -36.86 14.42 -2.04
CA GLN A 340 -38.00 14.35 -1.12
C GLN A 340 -39.21 13.67 -1.79
N GLY A 341 -39.37 13.81 -3.10
CA GLY A 341 -40.38 13.08 -3.88
C GLY A 341 -40.19 11.56 -3.88
N ARG A 342 -39.01 11.06 -3.48
CA ARG A 342 -38.69 9.63 -3.36
C ARG A 342 -38.70 9.10 -1.92
N LEU A 343 -38.97 9.97 -0.95
CA LEU A 343 -39.14 9.57 0.45
C LEU A 343 -40.57 9.10 0.70
N SER A 344 -40.73 8.04 1.48
CA SER A 344 -42.01 7.55 1.96
C SER A 344 -41.94 7.13 3.44
N GLN A 345 -43.01 7.42 4.20
CA GLN A 345 -43.12 6.98 5.59
C GLN A 345 -43.71 5.56 5.64
N HIS A 346 -43.07 4.66 6.38
CA HIS A 346 -43.52 3.29 6.61
C HIS A 346 -43.46 2.96 8.11
N GLY A 347 -44.60 3.12 8.79
CA GLY A 347 -44.59 3.05 10.26
C GLY A 347 -43.73 4.18 10.83
N ASP A 348 -42.81 3.83 11.73
CA ASP A 348 -41.89 4.79 12.35
C ASP A 348 -40.64 5.07 11.49
N ASP A 349 -40.45 4.33 10.39
CA ASP A 349 -39.28 4.42 9.53
C ASP A 349 -39.53 5.26 8.27
N THR A 350 -38.53 6.01 7.82
CA THR A 350 -38.55 6.68 6.51
C THR A 350 -37.79 5.85 5.49
N HIS A 351 -38.36 5.64 4.32
CA HIS A 351 -37.74 4.94 3.20
C HIS A 351 -37.40 5.93 2.10
N LEU A 352 -36.25 5.76 1.45
CA LEU A 352 -35.82 6.49 0.27
C LEU A 352 -35.64 5.52 -0.89
N ASP A 353 -36.40 5.71 -1.97
CA ASP A 353 -36.26 4.95 -3.21
C ASP A 353 -35.07 5.49 -4.04
N LEU A 354 -34.02 4.68 -4.16
CA LEU A 354 -32.80 5.00 -4.89
C LEU A 354 -32.84 4.46 -6.35
N GLY A 355 -33.97 3.92 -6.80
CA GLY A 355 -34.16 3.34 -8.12
C GLY A 355 -33.51 1.95 -8.27
N HIS A 356 -33.83 1.27 -9.38
CA HIS A 356 -33.35 -0.10 -9.64
C HIS A 356 -33.62 -1.08 -8.47
N ASP A 357 -34.78 -0.94 -7.82
CA ASP A 357 -35.19 -1.71 -6.65
C ASP A 357 -34.29 -1.53 -5.41
N GLN A 358 -33.40 -0.53 -5.41
CA GLN A 358 -32.58 -0.18 -4.25
C GLN A 358 -33.31 0.77 -3.29
N THR A 359 -33.28 0.47 -1.99
CA THR A 359 -33.95 1.24 -0.93
C THR A 359 -32.98 1.60 0.19
N LEU A 360 -33.07 2.82 0.72
CA LEU A 360 -32.47 3.19 2.00
C LEU A 360 -33.59 3.34 3.05
N VAL A 361 -33.42 2.76 4.22
CA VAL A 361 -34.33 2.86 5.37
C VAL A 361 -33.64 3.68 6.45
N LEU A 362 -34.27 4.76 6.90
CA LEU A 362 -33.85 5.55 8.06
C LEU A 362 -34.74 5.15 9.24
N GLN A 363 -34.17 4.36 10.15
CA GLN A 363 -34.92 3.73 11.22
C GLN A 363 -35.35 4.75 12.28
N ASN A 364 -36.63 4.71 12.66
CA ASN A 364 -37.25 5.60 13.66
C ASN A 364 -37.10 7.09 13.32
N ILE A 365 -37.05 7.43 12.04
CA ILE A 365 -36.98 8.81 11.56
C ILE A 365 -38.32 9.16 10.89
N GLU A 366 -38.93 10.23 11.37
CA GLU A 366 -40.10 10.85 10.74
C GLU A 366 -39.67 11.60 9.48
N LEU A 367 -40.35 11.36 8.36
CA LEU A 367 -40.04 11.95 7.06
C LEU A 367 -40.01 13.48 7.12
N THR A 368 -40.92 14.07 7.91
CA THR A 368 -41.01 15.54 8.06
C THR A 368 -39.85 16.15 8.85
N ALA A 369 -39.04 15.34 9.54
CA ALA A 369 -37.85 15.82 10.24
C ALA A 369 -36.67 16.08 9.30
N LEU A 370 -36.70 15.46 8.11
CA LEU A 370 -35.59 15.50 7.16
C LEU A 370 -35.57 16.80 6.35
N GLN A 371 -34.38 17.33 6.17
CA GLN A 371 -34.08 18.59 5.49
C GLN A 371 -32.93 18.41 4.50
N THR A 372 -32.71 19.41 3.64
CA THR A 372 -31.64 19.41 2.63
C THR A 372 -30.25 19.13 3.22
N GLY A 373 -29.99 19.54 4.47
CA GLY A 373 -28.69 19.33 5.12
C GLY A 373 -28.38 17.88 5.49
N ASP A 374 -29.40 17.01 5.55
CA ASP A 374 -29.25 15.62 6.00
C ASP A 374 -28.72 14.70 4.89
N PHE A 375 -28.67 15.19 3.65
CA PHE A 375 -28.25 14.43 2.49
C PHE A 375 -27.21 15.21 1.67
N ARG A 376 -26.25 14.50 1.09
CA ARG A 376 -25.27 15.04 0.13
C ARG A 376 -25.27 14.20 -1.13
N TRP A 377 -25.48 14.82 -2.30
CA TRP A 377 -25.52 14.10 -3.59
C TRP A 377 -24.85 14.87 -4.73
N SER A 378 -24.28 16.05 -4.45
CA SER A 378 -23.46 16.81 -5.41
C SER A 378 -22.12 17.23 -4.79
N GLN A 379 -21.06 17.27 -5.61
CA GLN A 379 -19.72 17.74 -5.21
C GLN A 379 -19.65 19.22 -4.81
N PHE A 380 -20.76 19.97 -4.95
CA PHE A 380 -20.84 21.40 -4.66
C PHE A 380 -21.55 21.73 -3.35
N ASP A 381 -22.05 20.72 -2.62
CA ASP A 381 -22.76 20.92 -1.34
C ASP A 381 -21.82 21.09 -0.13
N LEU A 382 -20.52 21.32 -0.38
CA LEU A 382 -19.45 21.51 0.63
C LEU A 382 -19.29 22.96 1.13
N ILE A 383 -20.32 23.81 1.02
CA ILE A 383 -20.23 25.23 1.46
C ILE A 383 -20.97 25.44 2.79
#